data_AF-A0A853FIS8-F1
#
_entry.id   AF-A0A853FIS8-F1
#
_cell.length_a   1.000
_cell.length_b   1.000
_cell.length_c   1.000
_cell.angle_alpha   90.00
_cell.angle_beta   90.00
_cell.angle_gamma   90.00
#
_symmetry.space_group_name_H-M   'P 1'
#
loop_
_entity.id
_entity.type
_entity.pdbx_description
1 polymer ?
#
loop_
_entity_poly.entity_id
_entity_poly.type
_entity_poly.pdbx_seq_one_letter_code
_entity_poly.pdbx_strand_id
1 'polypeptide(L)'
;MLAFGIALGLALAQQAHSPADCVLDRLTAGQRAGLADTAVGMVRTGTFGGDTLSNLSPMPGCQSENHWSAQQAEFVARYTIARSGLSDARKAMLEAGFDADAIEAAYRALPEARRRQQLAREEVVAIFSHLGAKGVKITAEGAPVIGRYVGLLNIIDAVPVLLTAGK
;
A
#
# COMPACT_ATOMS: atom_id res chain seq x y z
N MET A 1 -58.20 6.72 -19.29
CA MET A 1 -56.93 6.24 -19.88
C MET A 1 -55.99 7.42 -20.03
N LEU A 2 -54.99 7.53 -19.15
CA LEU A 2 -53.88 8.46 -19.26
C LEU A 2 -52.66 7.71 -18.72
N ALA A 3 -51.75 7.36 -19.63
CA ALA A 3 -50.49 6.69 -19.38
C ALA A 3 -49.39 7.76 -19.33
N PHE A 4 -48.60 7.79 -18.26
CA PHE A 4 -47.26 8.40 -18.14
C PHE A 4 -46.81 8.08 -16.71
N GLY A 5 -45.65 7.51 -16.40
CA GLY A 5 -44.46 7.10 -17.13
C GLY A 5 -43.46 6.83 -16.00
N ILE A 6 -43.06 5.57 -15.78
CA ILE A 6 -42.12 5.21 -14.72
C ILE A 6 -40.74 5.72 -15.17
N ALA A 7 -40.32 6.86 -14.64
CA ALA A 7 -38.94 7.30 -14.73
C ALA A 7 -38.10 6.39 -13.83
N LEU A 8 -37.63 5.29 -14.41
CA LEU A 8 -36.64 4.40 -13.81
C LEU A 8 -35.31 5.16 -13.78
N GLY A 9 -35.08 5.91 -12.70
CA GLY A 9 -33.80 6.52 -12.41
C GLY A 9 -32.75 5.44 -12.13
N LEU A 10 -32.08 4.98 -13.18
CA LEU A 10 -30.82 4.25 -13.10
C LEU A 10 -29.77 5.20 -12.52
N ALA A 11 -29.75 5.31 -11.20
CA ALA A 11 -28.56 5.77 -10.50
C ALA A 11 -27.49 4.70 -10.74
N LEU A 12 -26.60 4.97 -11.69
CA LEU A 12 -25.38 4.20 -11.90
C LEU A 12 -24.70 4.09 -10.53
N ALA A 13 -24.67 2.88 -9.98
CA ALA A 13 -23.72 2.54 -8.94
C ALA A 13 -22.34 2.83 -9.53
N GLN A 14 -21.76 3.97 -9.15
CA GLN A 14 -20.33 4.20 -9.33
C GLN A 14 -19.66 3.04 -8.61
N GLN A 15 -19.24 2.03 -9.38
CA GLN A 15 -18.35 1.00 -8.88
C GLN A 15 -17.20 1.74 -8.25
N ALA A 16 -17.03 1.57 -6.93
CA ALA A 16 -15.95 2.18 -6.17
C ALA A 16 -14.65 1.50 -6.62
N HIS A 17 -14.18 1.88 -7.80
CA HIS A 17 -12.85 1.52 -8.27
C HIS A 17 -11.88 2.03 -7.23
N SER A 18 -10.96 1.17 -6.83
CA SER A 18 -9.90 1.62 -5.95
C SER A 18 -9.14 2.74 -6.66
N PRO A 19 -8.58 3.70 -5.92
CA PRO A 19 -7.77 4.78 -6.49
C PRO A 19 -6.58 4.27 -7.32
N ALA A 20 -6.08 3.07 -6.99
CA ALA A 20 -5.02 2.42 -7.74
C ALA A 20 -5.50 1.80 -9.06
N ASP A 21 -6.79 1.50 -9.23
CA ASP A 21 -7.28 0.74 -10.39
C ASP A 21 -7.07 1.54 -11.68
N CYS A 22 -7.31 2.86 -11.66
CA CYS A 22 -7.00 3.73 -12.81
C CYS A 22 -5.54 3.60 -13.27
N VAL A 23 -4.61 3.58 -12.31
CA VAL A 23 -3.19 3.49 -12.61
C VAL A 23 -2.86 2.09 -13.09
N LEU A 24 -3.28 1.06 -12.35
CA LEU A 24 -2.98 -0.34 -12.62
C LEU A 24 -3.46 -0.79 -14.00
N ASP A 25 -4.66 -0.39 -14.40
CA ASP A 25 -5.27 -0.77 -15.68
C ASP A 25 -4.52 -0.22 -16.89
N ARG A 26 -3.72 0.83 -16.70
CA ARG A 26 -2.93 1.50 -17.75
C ARG A 26 -1.46 1.09 -17.75
N LEU A 27 -1.02 0.30 -16.77
CA LEU A 27 0.36 -0.19 -16.73
C LEU A 27 0.52 -1.42 -17.62
N THR A 28 1.61 -1.43 -18.39
CA THR A 28 2.11 -2.64 -19.05
C THR A 28 2.57 -3.68 -18.04
N ALA A 29 2.66 -4.94 -18.46
CA ALA A 29 3.15 -6.03 -17.61
C ALA A 29 4.57 -5.74 -17.05
N GLY A 30 5.47 -5.17 -17.86
CA GLY A 30 6.82 -4.79 -17.43
C GLY A 30 6.82 -3.68 -16.38
N GLN A 31 5.94 -2.68 -16.52
CA GLN A 31 5.80 -1.63 -15.50
C GLN A 31 5.24 -2.19 -14.19
N ARG A 32 4.26 -3.10 -14.25
CA ARG A 32 3.71 -3.76 -13.05
C ARG A 32 4.78 -4.57 -12.30
N ALA A 33 5.65 -5.27 -13.02
CA ALA A 33 6.79 -5.97 -12.42
C ALA A 33 7.75 -4.99 -11.70
N GLY A 34 8.06 -3.86 -12.33
CA GLY A 34 8.89 -2.81 -11.70
C GLY A 34 8.29 -2.22 -10.41
N LEU A 35 6.96 -2.20 -10.25
CA LEU A 35 6.32 -1.81 -9.00
C LEU A 35 6.55 -2.83 -7.88
N ALA A 36 6.46 -4.12 -8.20
CA ALA A 36 6.74 -5.17 -7.23
C ALA A 36 8.20 -5.15 -6.78
N ASP A 37 9.13 -5.01 -7.71
CA ASP A 37 10.57 -4.84 -7.42
C ASP A 37 10.83 -3.62 -6.53
N THR A 38 10.07 -2.55 -6.73
CA THR A 38 10.17 -1.33 -5.92
C THR A 38 9.69 -1.56 -4.48
N ALA A 39 8.60 -2.31 -4.28
CA ALA A 39 8.15 -2.67 -2.94
C ALA A 39 9.17 -3.58 -2.23
N VAL A 40 9.74 -4.54 -2.94
CA VAL A 40 10.83 -5.40 -2.43
C VAL A 40 12.07 -4.57 -2.09
N GLY A 41 12.45 -3.63 -2.95
CA GLY A 41 13.52 -2.66 -2.70
C GLY A 41 13.23 -1.82 -1.46
N MET A 42 12.01 -1.36 -1.28
CA MET A 42 11.62 -0.66 -0.05
C MET A 42 11.84 -1.53 1.17
N VAL A 43 11.50 -2.82 1.16
CA VAL A 43 11.77 -3.73 2.29
C VAL A 43 13.27 -3.95 2.50
N ARG A 44 14.02 -4.23 1.43
CA ARG A 44 15.44 -4.64 1.52
C ARG A 44 16.41 -3.49 1.77
N THR A 45 16.21 -2.35 1.12
CA THR A 45 17.14 -1.20 1.17
C THR A 45 16.52 0.07 1.73
N GLY A 46 15.20 0.12 1.93
CA GLY A 46 14.51 1.32 2.46
C GLY A 46 14.26 2.40 1.41
N THR A 47 14.55 2.12 0.14
CA THR A 47 14.35 3.05 -0.97
C THR A 47 13.15 2.62 -1.78
N PHE A 48 12.12 3.46 -1.87
CA PHE A 48 11.29 3.49 -3.07
C PHE A 48 12.24 3.87 -4.20
N GLY A 49 12.53 2.97 -5.15
CA GLY A 49 13.37 3.27 -6.31
C GLY A 49 12.96 4.63 -6.87
N GLY A 50 13.84 5.62 -6.80
CA GLY A 50 13.50 7.04 -7.05
C GLY A 50 12.92 7.26 -8.45
N ASP A 51 13.32 6.40 -9.38
CA ASP A 51 12.83 6.39 -10.75
C ASP A 51 11.40 5.83 -10.85
N THR A 52 11.00 4.88 -10.00
CA THR A 52 9.69 4.21 -10.11
C THR A 52 8.51 5.14 -9.82
N LEU A 53 8.62 5.99 -8.79
CA LEU A 53 7.58 6.99 -8.49
C LEU A 53 7.47 8.02 -9.62
N SER A 54 8.62 8.41 -10.19
CA SER A 54 8.72 9.35 -11.31
C SER A 54 8.24 8.73 -12.64
N ASN A 55 8.32 7.40 -12.79
CA ASN A 55 8.02 6.65 -14.01
C ASN A 55 6.62 6.00 -14.03
N LEU A 56 5.75 6.31 -13.07
CA LEU A 56 4.33 5.96 -13.15
C LEU A 56 3.64 6.81 -14.22
N SER A 57 3.94 6.51 -15.49
CA SER A 57 3.48 7.23 -16.67
C SER A 57 1.95 7.43 -16.72
N PRO A 58 1.11 6.49 -16.24
CA PRO A 58 -0.33 6.73 -16.19
C PRO A 58 -0.79 7.76 -15.15
N MET A 59 0.06 8.13 -14.19
CA MET A 59 -0.32 8.92 -13.01
C MET A 59 -0.86 10.32 -13.37
N PRO A 60 -0.25 11.12 -14.26
CA PRO A 60 -0.79 12.44 -14.60
C PRO A 60 -2.19 12.37 -15.24
N GLY A 61 -2.43 11.34 -16.06
CA GLY A 61 -3.75 11.10 -16.66
C GLY A 61 -4.80 10.76 -15.60
N CYS A 62 -4.49 9.81 -14.72
CA CYS A 62 -5.38 9.45 -13.61
C CYS A 62 -5.60 10.60 -12.62
N GLN A 63 -4.58 11.40 -12.34
CA GLN A 63 -4.68 12.58 -11.49
C GLN A 63 -5.67 13.60 -12.06
N SER A 64 -5.57 13.91 -13.35
CA SER A 64 -6.46 14.84 -14.04
C SER A 64 -7.91 14.34 -14.03
N GLU A 65 -8.12 13.08 -14.41
CA GLU A 65 -9.46 12.46 -14.50
C GLU A 65 -10.18 12.35 -13.16
N ASN A 66 -9.42 12.18 -12.07
CA ASN A 66 -9.98 12.04 -10.73
C ASN A 66 -9.87 13.33 -9.89
N HIS A 67 -9.38 14.42 -10.48
CA HIS A 67 -9.16 15.71 -9.82
C HIS A 67 -8.34 15.62 -8.52
N TRP A 68 -7.32 14.75 -8.50
CA TRP A 68 -6.48 14.59 -7.32
C TRP A 68 -5.52 15.77 -7.15
N SER A 69 -5.37 16.23 -5.91
CA SER A 69 -4.26 17.10 -5.54
C SER A 69 -2.91 16.40 -5.74
N ALA A 70 -1.81 17.15 -5.79
CA ALA A 70 -0.48 16.55 -5.89
C ALA A 70 -0.18 15.58 -4.74
N GLN A 71 -0.64 15.90 -3.52
CA GLN A 71 -0.50 15.04 -2.35
C GLN A 71 -1.31 13.75 -2.49
N GLN A 72 -2.53 13.83 -3.03
CA GLN A 72 -3.35 12.65 -3.30
C GLN A 72 -2.71 11.77 -4.37
N ALA A 73 -2.19 12.35 -5.46
CA ALA A 73 -1.50 11.60 -6.51
C ALA A 73 -0.24 10.89 -5.98
N GLU A 74 0.56 11.56 -5.15
CA GLU A 74 1.71 10.94 -4.48
C GLU A 74 1.29 9.76 -3.59
N PHE A 75 0.20 9.93 -2.84
CA PHE A 75 -0.33 8.85 -2.02
C PHE A 75 -0.81 7.67 -2.87
N VAL A 76 -1.57 7.92 -3.95
CA VAL A 76 -2.03 6.87 -4.87
C VAL A 76 -0.84 6.14 -5.50
N ALA A 77 0.24 6.85 -5.85
CA ALA A 77 1.46 6.24 -6.37
C ALA A 77 2.07 5.24 -5.37
N ARG A 78 2.25 5.67 -4.12
CA ARG A 78 2.79 4.82 -3.03
C ARG A 78 1.86 3.65 -2.73
N TYR A 79 0.54 3.87 -2.71
CA TYR A 79 -0.46 2.83 -2.52
C TYR A 79 -0.43 1.81 -3.65
N THR A 80 -0.31 2.25 -4.90
CA THR A 80 -0.21 1.38 -6.07
C THR A 80 1.02 0.47 -5.95
N ILE A 81 2.19 1.04 -5.60
CA ILE A 81 3.42 0.26 -5.35
C ILE A 81 3.21 -0.76 -4.23
N ALA A 82 2.70 -0.32 -3.08
CA ALA A 82 2.51 -1.18 -1.93
C ALA A 82 1.55 -2.33 -2.22
N ARG A 83 0.41 -2.04 -2.88
CA ARG A 83 -0.58 -3.04 -3.26
C ARG A 83 -0.05 -4.02 -4.29
N SER A 84 0.67 -3.54 -5.31
CA SER A 84 1.24 -4.40 -6.36
C SER A 84 2.35 -5.31 -5.83
N GLY A 85 3.15 -4.83 -4.88
CA GLY A 85 4.33 -5.54 -4.42
C GLY A 85 4.21 -6.23 -3.06
N LEU A 86 3.05 -6.18 -2.38
CA LEU A 86 2.91 -6.77 -1.04
C LEU A 86 3.26 -8.27 -1.01
N SER A 87 2.84 -9.03 -2.03
CA SER A 87 3.12 -10.47 -2.12
C SER A 87 4.63 -10.75 -2.22
N ASP A 88 5.35 -9.97 -3.03
CA ASP A 88 6.79 -10.14 -3.20
C ASP A 88 7.58 -9.58 -2.00
N ALA A 89 7.09 -8.50 -1.39
CA ALA A 89 7.59 -8.01 -0.11
C ALA A 89 7.44 -9.08 0.99
N ARG A 90 6.32 -9.81 1.03
CA ARG A 90 6.10 -10.93 1.94
C ARG A 90 7.09 -12.07 1.71
N LYS A 91 7.39 -12.41 0.45
CA LYS A 91 8.45 -13.39 0.13
C LYS A 91 9.82 -12.90 0.60
N ALA A 92 10.14 -11.63 0.40
CA ALA A 92 11.41 -11.06 0.86
C ALA A 92 11.55 -11.11 2.39
N MET A 93 10.45 -10.98 3.14
CA MET A 93 10.45 -11.18 4.60
C MET A 93 10.79 -12.63 4.98
N LEU A 94 10.18 -13.61 4.29
CA LEU A 94 10.46 -15.03 4.52
C LEU A 94 11.91 -15.38 4.19
N GLU A 95 12.44 -14.89 3.07
CA GLU A 95 13.84 -15.07 2.67
C GLU A 95 14.82 -14.44 3.68
N ALA A 96 14.43 -13.33 4.30
CA ALA A 96 15.18 -12.68 5.36
C ALA A 96 15.03 -13.38 6.74
N GLY A 97 14.30 -14.50 6.82
CA GLY A 97 14.13 -15.30 8.03
C GLY A 97 13.03 -14.80 8.98
N PHE A 98 12.11 -13.97 8.51
CA PHE A 98 11.01 -13.45 9.31
C PHE A 98 9.68 -14.12 8.97
N ASP A 99 8.85 -14.35 9.99
CA ASP A 99 7.49 -14.84 9.83
C ASP A 99 6.56 -13.67 9.47
N ALA A 100 6.32 -13.49 8.18
CA ALA A 100 5.48 -12.40 7.70
C ALA A 100 4.02 -12.52 8.16
N ASP A 101 3.49 -13.73 8.35
CA ASP A 101 2.12 -13.94 8.85
C ASP A 101 2.00 -13.48 10.30
N ALA A 102 3.00 -13.84 11.13
CA ALA A 102 3.06 -13.39 12.52
C ALA A 102 3.20 -11.87 12.63
N ILE A 103 4.00 -11.25 11.75
CA ILE A 103 4.14 -9.78 11.67
C ILE A 103 2.83 -9.12 11.24
N GLU A 104 2.15 -9.63 10.21
CA GLU A 104 0.86 -9.09 9.77
C GLU A 104 -0.21 -9.22 10.86
N ALA A 105 -0.27 -10.35 11.56
CA ALA A 105 -1.19 -10.57 12.66
C ALA A 105 -0.94 -9.58 13.82
N ALA A 106 0.32 -9.39 14.21
CA ALA A 106 0.70 -8.43 15.24
C ALA A 106 0.41 -6.99 14.81
N TYR A 107 0.67 -6.66 13.55
CA TYR A 107 0.32 -5.36 12.97
C TYR A 107 -1.20 -5.11 13.02
N ARG A 108 -2.03 -6.09 12.63
CA ARG A 108 -3.50 -5.99 12.66
C ARG A 108 -4.04 -5.84 14.09
N ALA A 109 -3.35 -6.37 15.08
CA ALA A 109 -3.69 -6.20 16.50
C ALA A 109 -3.41 -4.79 17.04
N LEU A 110 -2.58 -3.98 16.36
CA LEU A 110 -2.35 -2.59 16.77
C LEU A 110 -3.63 -1.75 16.62
N PRO A 111 -3.86 -0.75 17.48
CA PRO A 111 -4.95 0.21 17.30
C PRO A 111 -4.89 0.88 15.93
N GLU A 112 -6.04 1.13 15.31
CA GLU A 112 -6.11 1.72 13.96
C GLU A 112 -5.35 3.04 13.85
N ALA A 113 -5.45 3.91 14.87
CA ALA A 113 -4.70 5.17 14.92
C ALA A 113 -3.18 4.96 14.84
N ARG A 114 -2.66 3.84 15.38
CA ARG A 114 -1.24 3.49 15.32
C ARG A 114 -0.85 2.87 13.98
N ARG A 115 -1.71 2.05 13.38
CA ARG A 115 -1.51 1.50 12.02
C ARG A 115 -1.39 2.58 10.94
N ARG A 116 -1.96 3.75 11.17
CA ARG A 116 -1.86 4.91 10.26
C ARG A 116 -0.60 5.76 10.47
N GLN A 117 0.23 5.44 11.47
CA GLN A 117 1.43 6.19 11.81
C GLN A 117 2.68 5.36 11.52
N GLN A 118 3.74 6.01 11.05
CA GLN A 118 5.04 5.35 10.94
C GLN A 118 5.54 4.98 12.33
N LEU A 119 5.82 3.69 12.56
CA LEU A 119 6.37 3.21 13.82
C LEU A 119 7.84 3.58 13.92
N ALA A 120 8.27 4.09 15.08
CA ALA A 120 9.69 4.29 15.34
C ALA A 120 10.41 2.94 15.48
N ARG A 121 11.74 2.93 15.30
CA ARG A 121 12.55 1.70 15.32
C ARG A 121 12.39 0.95 16.65
N GLU A 122 12.38 1.69 17.75
CA GLU A 122 12.26 1.17 19.11
C GLU A 122 10.90 0.49 19.31
N GLU A 123 9.85 1.06 18.71
CA GLU A 123 8.51 0.49 18.74
C GLU A 123 8.41 -0.78 17.91
N VAL A 124 9.07 -0.82 16.75
CA VAL A 124 9.15 -2.04 15.93
C VAL A 124 9.84 -3.17 16.72
N VAL A 125 10.95 -2.88 17.40
CA VAL A 125 11.60 -3.89 18.26
C VAL A 125 10.66 -4.33 19.38
N ALA A 126 10.04 -3.38 20.08
CA ALA A 126 9.16 -3.69 21.22
C ALA A 126 7.96 -4.55 20.80
N ILE A 127 7.31 -4.22 19.69
CA ILE A 127 6.11 -4.90 19.20
C ILE A 127 6.47 -6.26 18.60
N PHE A 128 7.47 -6.32 17.73
CA PHE A 128 7.69 -7.49 16.89
C PHE A 128 8.78 -8.43 17.42
N SER A 129 9.53 -8.08 18.48
CA SER A 129 10.69 -8.87 18.99
C SER A 129 10.44 -10.36 19.24
N HIS A 130 9.19 -10.75 19.50
CA HIS A 130 8.79 -12.12 19.81
C HIS A 130 8.34 -12.95 18.60
N LEU A 131 8.26 -12.35 17.40
CA LEU A 131 7.66 -12.96 16.19
C LEU A 131 8.70 -13.56 15.23
N GLY A 132 9.92 -13.75 15.72
CA GLY A 132 10.97 -14.41 14.97
C GLY A 132 10.58 -15.82 14.52
N ALA A 133 11.00 -16.24 13.32
CA ALA A 133 10.98 -17.66 12.97
C ALA A 133 11.87 -18.44 13.97
N LYS A 134 11.63 -19.76 14.15
CA LYS A 134 12.37 -20.61 15.09
C LYS A 134 13.88 -20.32 15.06
N GLY A 135 14.41 -19.65 16.09
CA GLY A 135 15.82 -19.32 16.23
C GLY A 135 16.27 -17.93 15.75
N VAL A 136 15.44 -17.18 15.04
CA VAL A 136 15.73 -15.81 14.59
C VAL A 136 15.18 -14.81 15.61
N LYS A 137 15.99 -14.37 16.57
CA LYS A 137 15.58 -13.20 17.38
C LYS A 137 15.52 -11.98 16.46
N ILE A 138 14.45 -11.21 16.58
CA ILE A 138 14.39 -9.90 15.94
C ILE A 138 15.35 -8.98 16.70
N THR A 139 16.54 -8.82 16.15
CA THR A 139 17.60 -7.94 16.68
C THR A 139 17.40 -6.51 16.19
N ALA A 140 18.24 -5.60 16.68
CA ALA A 140 18.32 -4.24 16.18
C ALA A 140 18.63 -4.18 14.65
N GLU A 141 19.24 -5.24 14.08
CA GLU A 141 19.52 -5.32 12.63
C GLU A 141 18.30 -5.76 11.81
N GLY A 142 17.36 -6.52 12.39
CA GLY A 142 16.11 -6.92 11.73
C GLY A 142 15.00 -5.86 11.77
N ALA A 143 15.05 -4.97 12.76
CA ALA A 143 14.06 -3.91 12.95
C ALA A 143 13.84 -3.01 11.73
N PRO A 144 14.88 -2.58 10.96
CA PRO A 144 14.67 -1.80 9.75
C PRO A 144 13.85 -2.56 8.69
N VAL A 145 14.08 -3.86 8.51
CA VAL A 145 13.38 -4.67 7.50
C VAL A 145 11.90 -4.79 7.85
N ILE A 146 11.60 -5.13 9.11
CA ILE A 146 10.23 -5.21 9.63
C ILE A 146 9.55 -3.84 9.56
N GLY A 147 10.24 -2.77 9.96
CA GLY A 147 9.70 -1.41 9.95
C GLY A 147 9.32 -0.96 8.53
N ARG A 148 10.10 -1.32 7.51
CA ARG A 148 9.77 -1.01 6.11
C ARG A 148 8.59 -1.85 5.61
N TYR A 149 8.53 -3.14 5.97
CA TYR A 149 7.38 -3.99 5.66
C TYR A 149 6.09 -3.46 6.29
N VAL A 150 6.13 -3.12 7.57
CA VAL A 150 5.01 -2.45 8.27
C VAL A 150 4.67 -1.11 7.62
N GLY A 151 5.66 -0.36 7.14
CA GLY A 151 5.44 0.86 6.34
C GLY A 151 4.60 0.63 5.09
N LEU A 152 4.77 -0.51 4.39
CA LEU A 152 3.90 -0.88 3.27
C LEU A 152 2.47 -1.18 3.73
N LEU A 153 2.30 -1.91 4.84
CA LEU A 153 1.00 -2.20 5.43
C LEU A 153 0.27 -0.93 5.86
N ASN A 154 0.98 0.04 6.46
CA ASN A 154 0.45 1.34 6.84
C ASN A 154 -0.13 2.09 5.63
N ILE A 155 0.59 2.10 4.51
CA ILE A 155 0.14 2.76 3.27
C ILE A 155 -1.16 2.13 2.77
N ILE A 156 -1.26 0.80 2.80
CA ILE A 156 -2.45 0.08 2.36
C ILE A 156 -3.65 0.38 3.27
N ASP A 157 -3.45 0.48 4.58
CA ASP A 157 -4.51 0.78 5.53
C ASP A 157 -4.92 2.27 5.56
N ALA A 158 -4.08 3.19 5.06
CA ALA A 158 -4.34 4.63 5.07
C ALA A 158 -5.29 5.12 3.95
N VAL A 159 -5.57 4.28 2.94
CA VAL A 159 -6.32 4.68 1.73
C VAL A 159 -7.71 5.28 1.99
N PRO A 160 -8.54 4.74 2.90
CA PRO A 160 -9.89 5.24 3.10
C PRO A 160 -9.94 6.70 3.59
N VAL A 161 -8.86 7.20 4.21
CA VAL A 161 -8.83 8.51 4.87
C VAL A 161 -8.39 9.63 3.93
N LEU A 162 -7.38 9.38 3.09
CA LEU A 162 -6.73 10.44 2.32
C LEU A 162 -7.49 10.86 1.05
N LEU A 163 -8.42 10.03 0.60
CA LEU A 163 -9.19 10.26 -0.63
C LEU A 163 -10.64 10.67 -0.35
N THR A 164 -11.04 10.64 0.92
CA THR A 164 -12.33 11.17 1.40
C THR A 164 -12.18 12.54 2.04
N ALA A 165 -11.00 12.90 2.56
CA ALA A 165 -10.74 14.18 3.21
C ALA A 165 -10.63 15.41 2.27
N GLY A 166 -10.82 15.22 0.95
CA GLY A 166 -10.67 16.27 -0.06
C GLY A 166 -11.91 16.51 -0.94
N LYS A 167 -13.08 16.00 -0.53
CA LYS A 167 -14.36 16.31 -1.19
C LYS A 167 -15.14 17.34 -0.38
#